data_AF-A0A846ERC3-F1
#
_entry.id   AF-A0A846ERC3-F1
#
_cell.length_a   1.000
_cell.length_b   1.000
_cell.length_c   1.000
_cell.angle_alpha   90.00
_cell.angle_beta   90.00
_cell.angle_gamma   90.00
#
_symmetry.space_group_name_H-M   'P 1'
#
loop_
_entity.id
_entity.type
_entity.pdbx_description
1 polymer ?
#
loop_
_entity_poly.entity_id
_entity_poly.type
_entity_poly.pdbx_seq_one_letter_code
_entity_poly.pdbx_strand_id
1 'polypeptide(L)'
;MADVYLYCLDLLGDNGKFLIYQLAEKSSYNNLYSFYLSHYAERKNTTYFLTSEDHKQILDTLGINYENIRFRFSHRINFESKNILEIYLKKCVFDNTLDVLNFFQPILQESFDRETNQYQFEQIVDLLIIDEVSNI
;
A
#
# COMPACT_ATOMS: atom_id res chain seq x y z
N MET A 1 0.21 -17.05 -7.00
CA MET A 1 0.09 -16.06 -5.89
C MET A 1 -0.52 -16.72 -4.67
N ALA A 2 -1.65 -17.41 -4.79
CA ALA A 2 -2.19 -18.29 -3.74
C ALA A 2 -1.15 -19.28 -3.18
N ASP A 3 -0.29 -19.85 -4.04
CA ASP A 3 0.76 -20.79 -3.63
C ASP A 3 1.74 -20.22 -2.61
N VAL A 4 1.99 -18.90 -2.63
CA VAL A 4 2.87 -18.24 -1.66
C VAL A 4 2.24 -18.25 -0.27
N TYR A 5 0.92 -18.07 -0.17
CA TYR A 5 0.22 -18.11 1.11
C TYR A 5 0.24 -19.50 1.71
N LEU A 6 -0.10 -20.51 0.90
CA LEU A 6 -0.08 -21.90 1.33
C LEU A 6 1.33 -22.31 1.76
N TYR A 7 2.34 -21.96 0.98
CA TYR A 7 3.73 -22.21 1.33
C TYR A 7 4.16 -21.53 2.63
N CYS A 8 3.77 -20.27 2.85
CA CYS A 8 4.06 -19.57 4.10
C CYS A 8 3.38 -20.24 5.30
N LEU A 9 2.15 -20.74 5.14
CA LEU A 9 1.41 -21.45 6.18
C LEU A 9 2.03 -22.81 6.49
N ASP A 10 2.46 -23.56 5.47
CA ASP A 10 3.14 -24.86 5.63
C ASP A 10 4.47 -24.74 6.41
N LEU A 11 5.06 -23.55 6.43
CA LEU A 11 6.30 -23.26 7.18
C LEU A 11 6.05 -22.79 8.62
N LEU A 12 4.81 -22.53 9.02
CA LEU A 12 4.51 -22.16 10.40
C LEU A 12 4.69 -23.40 11.29
N GLY A 13 5.53 -23.30 12.31
CA GLY A 13 5.55 -24.27 13.40
C GLY A 13 4.48 -23.97 14.44
N ASP A 14 4.40 -24.79 15.49
CA ASP A 14 3.38 -24.69 16.54
C ASP A 14 3.17 -23.24 17.05
N ASN A 15 1.94 -22.73 16.92
CA ASN A 15 1.53 -21.37 17.31
C ASN A 15 2.18 -20.25 16.46
N GLY A 16 2.72 -20.59 15.30
CA GLY A 16 3.22 -19.64 14.32
C GLY A 16 2.09 -18.74 13.81
N LYS A 17 2.44 -17.49 13.51
CA LYS A 17 1.53 -16.51 12.91
C LYS A 17 2.13 -15.95 11.64
N PHE A 18 1.32 -15.81 10.60
CA PHE A 18 1.67 -15.08 9.38
C PHE A 18 1.00 -13.71 9.41
N LEU A 19 1.82 -12.65 9.30
CA LEU A 19 1.37 -11.27 9.39
C LEU A 19 1.52 -10.58 8.04
N ILE A 20 0.46 -9.94 7.57
CA ILE A 20 0.47 -9.11 6.35
C ILE A 20 0.12 -7.68 6.75
N TYR A 21 1.05 -6.75 6.57
CA TYR A 21 0.83 -5.32 6.78
C TYR A 21 0.80 -4.61 5.42
N GLN A 22 -0.40 -4.30 4.93
CA GLN A 22 -0.58 -3.81 3.56
C GLN A 22 -1.51 -2.60 3.48
N LEU A 23 -1.12 -1.66 2.61
CA LEU A 23 -1.93 -0.48 2.28
C LEU A 23 -3.28 -0.90 1.67
N ALA A 24 -4.36 -0.28 2.14
CA ALA A 24 -5.68 -0.46 1.58
C ALA A 24 -5.84 0.31 0.26
N GLU A 25 -6.81 -0.09 -0.57
CA GLU A 25 -7.16 0.57 -1.83
C GLU A 25 -7.38 2.08 -1.69
N LYS A 26 -7.96 2.48 -0.56
CA LYS A 26 -8.31 3.88 -0.25
C LYS A 26 -7.15 4.72 0.30
N SER A 27 -5.94 4.17 0.38
CA SER A 27 -4.76 4.92 0.81
C SER A 27 -4.32 5.95 -0.25
N SER A 28 -3.80 7.11 0.17
CA SER A 28 -3.23 8.08 -0.78
C SER A 28 -2.06 7.49 -1.57
N TYR A 29 -1.32 6.54 -0.99
CA TYR A 29 -0.24 5.84 -1.70
C TYR A 29 -0.77 5.06 -2.91
N ASN A 30 -1.85 4.30 -2.75
CA ASN A 30 -2.49 3.59 -3.85
C ASN A 30 -3.11 4.56 -4.87
N ASN A 31 -3.66 5.68 -4.44
CA ASN A 31 -4.17 6.72 -5.35
C ASN A 31 -3.05 7.31 -6.23
N LEU A 32 -1.90 7.66 -5.63
CA LEU A 32 -0.73 8.14 -6.36
C LEU A 32 -0.22 7.08 -7.36
N TYR A 33 -0.15 5.82 -6.96
CA TYR A 33 0.26 4.73 -7.84
C TYR A 33 -0.72 4.51 -9.00
N SER A 34 -2.03 4.55 -8.71
CA SER A 34 -3.08 4.40 -9.70
C SER A 34 -3.10 5.55 -10.71
N PHE A 35 -2.86 6.78 -10.25
CA PHE A 35 -2.68 7.94 -11.13
C PHE A 35 -1.46 7.79 -12.05
N TYR A 36 -0.35 7.25 -11.55
CA TYR A 36 0.80 6.95 -12.40
C TYR A 36 0.47 5.91 -13.47
N LEU A 37 -0.17 4.79 -13.10
CA LEU A 37 -0.53 3.72 -14.02
C LEU A 37 -1.63 4.10 -15.04
N SER A 38 -2.41 5.16 -14.78
CA SER A 38 -3.36 5.67 -15.78
C SER A 38 -2.67 6.42 -16.92
N HIS A 39 -1.46 6.93 -16.70
CA HIS A 39 -0.65 7.64 -17.70
C HIS A 39 0.42 6.75 -18.34
N TYR A 40 0.81 5.65 -17.68
CA TYR A 40 1.80 4.67 -18.15
C TYR A 40 1.23 3.25 -18.08
N ALA A 41 0.15 3.00 -18.81
CA ALA A 41 -0.60 1.75 -18.74
C ALA A 41 0.24 0.52 -19.13
N GLU A 42 1.27 0.69 -19.96
CA GLU A 42 2.24 -0.33 -20.34
C GLU A 42 3.04 -0.89 -19.15
N ARG A 43 3.12 -0.13 -18.05
CA ARG A 43 3.81 -0.54 -16.82
C ARG A 43 2.94 -1.28 -15.82
N LYS A 44 1.64 -1.44 -16.10
CA LYS A 44 0.72 -2.22 -15.24
C LYS A 44 1.19 -3.65 -14.97
N ASN A 45 1.94 -4.23 -15.91
CA ASN A 45 2.38 -5.62 -15.83
C ASN A 45 3.78 -5.82 -15.23
N THR A 46 4.50 -4.75 -14.86
CA THR A 46 5.88 -4.88 -14.35
C THR A 46 5.98 -4.91 -12.83
N THR A 47 4.97 -4.39 -12.13
CA THR A 47 4.92 -4.35 -10.65
C THR A 47 3.45 -4.31 -10.20
N TYR A 48 2.94 -5.42 -9.70
CA TYR A 48 1.60 -5.45 -9.12
C TYR A 48 1.68 -4.94 -7.68
N PHE A 49 1.14 -3.75 -7.45
CA PHE A 49 0.90 -3.26 -6.10
C PHE A 49 -0.35 -3.96 -5.57
N LEU A 50 -0.19 -4.85 -4.59
CA LEU A 50 -1.32 -5.48 -3.93
C LEU A 50 -1.84 -4.58 -2.82
N THR A 51 -3.14 -4.50 -2.70
CA THR A 51 -3.84 -3.83 -1.62
C THR A 51 -4.24 -4.83 -0.55
N SER A 52 -4.55 -4.37 0.66
CA SER A 52 -5.07 -5.26 1.70
C SER A 52 -6.38 -5.92 1.28
N GLU A 53 -7.21 -5.26 0.47
CA GLU A 53 -8.39 -5.86 -0.13
C GLU A 53 -8.04 -7.05 -1.06
N ASP A 54 -6.98 -6.94 -1.87
CA ASP A 54 -6.50 -8.07 -2.68
C ASP A 54 -6.05 -9.25 -1.82
N HIS A 55 -5.32 -8.98 -0.73
CA HIS A 55 -4.89 -10.02 0.21
C HIS A 55 -6.08 -10.73 0.85
N LYS A 56 -7.09 -9.98 1.30
CA LYS A 56 -8.32 -10.54 1.89
C LYS A 56 -9.05 -11.42 0.89
N GLN A 57 -9.21 -10.97 -0.36
CA GLN A 57 -9.85 -11.76 -1.40
C GLN A 57 -9.13 -13.10 -1.63
N ILE A 58 -7.80 -13.10 -1.63
CA ILE A 58 -7.00 -14.33 -1.75
C ILE A 58 -7.25 -15.26 -0.55
N LEU A 59 -7.19 -14.74 0.67
CA LEU A 59 -7.42 -15.52 1.91
C LEU A 59 -8.84 -16.09 1.96
N ASP A 60 -9.85 -15.28 1.65
CA ASP A 60 -11.25 -15.67 1.58
C ASP A 60 -11.47 -16.79 0.54
N THR A 61 -10.83 -16.68 -0.63
CA THR A 61 -10.88 -17.70 -1.70
C THR A 61 -10.26 -19.02 -1.26
N LEU A 62 -9.22 -18.97 -0.44
CA LEU A 62 -8.54 -20.15 0.11
C LEU A 62 -9.23 -20.72 1.36
N GLY A 63 -10.26 -20.05 1.88
CA GLY A 63 -10.93 -20.45 3.12
C GLY A 63 -10.05 -20.29 4.37
N ILE A 64 -9.05 -19.40 4.32
CA ILE A 64 -8.13 -19.12 5.42
C ILE A 64 -8.75 -18.05 6.32
N ASN A 65 -8.90 -18.35 7.61
CA ASN A 65 -9.36 -17.38 8.60
C ASN A 65 -8.24 -16.40 8.97
N TYR A 66 -8.59 -15.14 9.18
CA TYR A 66 -7.66 -14.10 9.62
C TYR A 66 -8.36 -13.07 10.50
N GLU A 67 -7.61 -12.50 11.44
CA GLU A 67 -8.00 -11.26 12.10
C GLU A 67 -7.54 -10.06 11.26
N ASN A 68 -8.30 -8.97 11.29
CA ASN A 68 -7.95 -7.74 10.59
C ASN A 68 -7.99 -6.54 11.54
N ILE A 69 -6.86 -5.86 11.68
CA ILE A 69 -6.74 -4.60 12.41
C ILE A 69 -6.47 -3.47 11.41
N ARG A 70 -7.41 -2.53 11.32
CA ARG A 70 -7.31 -1.37 10.41
C ARG A 70 -6.73 -0.15 11.11
N PHE A 71 -5.67 0.40 10.55
CA PHE A 71 -5.03 1.63 10.97
C PHE A 71 -5.36 2.78 10.02
N ARG A 72 -5.51 3.98 10.59
CA ARG A 72 -5.66 5.23 9.86
C ARG A 72 -4.68 6.23 10.43
N PHE A 73 -3.85 6.81 9.57
CA PHE A 73 -2.86 7.80 9.96
C PHE A 73 -2.52 8.67 8.76
N SER A 74 -1.86 9.79 9.01
CA SER A 74 -1.52 10.75 7.98
C SER A 74 -0.02 10.92 7.86
N HIS A 75 0.52 10.77 6.65
CA HIS A 75 1.87 11.22 6.37
C HIS A 75 1.84 12.71 6.08
N ARG A 76 2.60 13.49 6.86
CA ARG A 76 2.68 14.95 6.73
C ARG A 76 4.07 15.36 6.29
N ILE A 77 4.15 16.18 5.25
CA ILE A 77 5.41 16.68 4.70
C ILE A 77 5.32 18.19 4.59
N ASN A 78 6.22 18.92 5.26
CA ASN A 78 6.30 20.38 5.15
C ASN A 78 6.51 20.81 3.70
N PHE A 79 5.86 21.91 3.29
CA PHE A 79 5.99 22.47 1.94
C PHE A 79 7.45 22.72 1.53
N GLU A 80 8.26 23.18 2.48
CA GLU A 80 9.69 23.50 2.26
C GLU A 80 10.55 22.24 2.05
N SER A 81 10.09 21.08 2.53
CA SER A 81 10.82 19.80 2.47
C SER A 81 10.69 19.10 1.12
N LYS A 82 10.96 19.82 0.02
CA LYS A 82 10.78 19.34 -1.37
C LYS A 82 11.50 18.02 -1.64
N ASN A 83 12.70 17.84 -1.12
CA ASN A 83 13.47 16.60 -1.31
C ASN A 83 12.77 15.39 -0.66
N ILE A 84 12.16 15.57 0.52
CA ILE A 84 11.42 14.50 1.20
C ILE A 84 10.17 14.17 0.41
N LEU A 85 9.46 15.19 -0.09
CA LEU A 85 8.28 14.99 -0.94
C LEU A 85 8.64 14.24 -2.23
N GLU A 86 9.73 14.62 -2.89
CA GLU A 86 10.19 13.94 -4.10
C GLU A 86 10.52 12.47 -3.85
N ILE A 87 11.27 12.16 -2.78
CA ILE A 87 11.57 10.78 -2.36
C ILE A 87 10.28 10.01 -2.06
N TYR A 88 9.33 10.64 -1.39
CA TYR A 88 8.04 10.04 -1.06
C TYR A 88 7.29 9.63 -2.33
N LEU A 89 7.14 10.55 -3.29
CA LEU A 89 6.42 10.30 -4.55
C LEU A 89 7.14 9.28 -5.44
N LYS A 90 8.47 9.30 -5.50
CA LYS A 90 9.25 8.28 -6.24
C LYS A 90 9.05 6.89 -5.68
N LYS A 91 8.98 6.74 -4.35
CA LYS A 91 8.66 5.46 -3.71
C LYS A 91 7.26 4.98 -4.09
N CYS A 92 6.28 5.87 -4.28
CA CYS A 92 4.93 5.48 -4.68
C CYS A 92 4.89 4.78 -6.04
N VAL A 93 5.73 5.19 -6.98
CA VAL A 93 5.69 4.72 -8.38
C VAL A 93 6.83 3.80 -8.76
N PHE A 94 7.82 3.63 -7.89
CA PHE A 94 9.04 2.85 -8.14
C PHE A 94 9.78 3.29 -9.42
N ASP A 95 9.67 4.57 -9.79
CA ASP A 95 10.28 5.17 -10.98
C ASP A 95 11.12 6.39 -10.58
N ASN A 96 12.44 6.23 -10.65
CA ASN A 96 13.39 7.29 -10.31
C ASN A 96 13.69 8.25 -11.47
N THR A 97 13.19 7.96 -12.67
CA THR A 97 13.45 8.74 -13.89
C THR A 97 12.42 9.84 -14.13
N LEU A 98 11.25 9.73 -13.50
CA LEU A 98 10.16 10.69 -13.62
C LEU A 98 10.41 11.93 -12.75
N ASP A 99 10.11 13.11 -13.31
CA ASP A 99 9.94 14.34 -12.53
C ASP A 99 8.60 14.30 -11.79
N VAL A 100 8.62 13.64 -10.63
CA VAL A 100 7.43 13.36 -9.83
C VAL A 100 6.75 14.61 -9.29
N LEU A 101 7.50 15.70 -9.02
CA LEU A 101 6.90 16.91 -8.43
C LEU A 101 6.00 17.62 -9.45
N ASN A 102 6.45 17.70 -10.70
CA ASN A 102 5.65 18.26 -11.78
C ASN A 102 4.53 17.31 -12.20
N PHE A 103 4.83 16.01 -12.32
CA PHE A 103 3.83 15.01 -12.72
C PHE A 103 2.64 14.93 -11.74
N PHE A 104 2.90 14.94 -10.44
CA PHE A 104 1.86 14.84 -9.41
C PHE A 104 1.25 16.17 -8.99
N GLN A 105 1.58 17.29 -9.65
CA GLN A 105 1.09 18.62 -9.28
C GLN A 105 -0.43 18.67 -9.03
N PRO A 106 -1.31 18.05 -9.85
CA PRO A 106 -2.76 18.08 -9.60
C PRO A 106 -3.13 17.45 -8.25
N ILE A 107 -2.56 16.29 -7.92
CA ILE A 107 -2.83 15.58 -6.66
C ILE A 107 -2.23 16.34 -5.47
N LEU A 108 -1.04 16.93 -5.66
CA LEU A 108 -0.37 17.70 -4.61
C LEU A 108 -1.16 18.95 -4.21
N GLN A 109 -1.89 19.57 -5.14
CA GLN A 109 -2.76 20.71 -4.84
C GLN A 109 -3.92 20.32 -3.92
N GLU A 110 -4.54 19.16 -4.17
CA GLU A 110 -5.62 18.63 -3.34
C GLU A 110 -5.13 18.17 -1.96
N SER A 111 -3.89 17.71 -1.88
CA SER A 111 -3.27 17.20 -0.66
C SER A 111 -2.62 18.30 0.20
N PHE A 112 -2.63 19.57 -0.24
CA PHE A 112 -1.94 20.65 0.45
C PHE A 112 -2.85 21.39 1.43
N ASP A 113 -2.52 21.31 2.72
CA ASP A 113 -3.15 22.07 3.78
C ASP A 113 -2.44 23.41 3.98
N ARG A 114 -3.16 24.50 3.69
CA ARG A 114 -2.65 25.88 3.81
C ARG A 114 -2.52 26.35 5.25
N GLU A 115 -3.32 25.82 6.17
CA GLU A 115 -3.29 26.25 7.58
C GLU A 115 -2.02 25.74 8.26
N THR A 116 -1.62 24.50 7.97
CA THR A 116 -0.41 23.89 8.52
C THR A 116 0.82 24.05 7.63
N ASN A 117 0.65 24.50 6.39
CA ASN A 117 1.71 24.60 5.37
C ASN A 117 2.37 23.23 5.09
N GLN A 118 1.56 22.17 5.04
CA GLN A 118 1.99 20.79 4.87
C GLN A 118 1.18 20.10 3.77
N TYR A 119 1.83 19.18 3.06
CA TYR A 119 1.14 18.13 2.33
C TYR A 119 0.67 17.05 3.29
N GLN A 120 -0.59 16.64 3.17
CA GLN A 120 -1.25 15.64 4.00
C GLN A 120 -1.70 14.46 3.14
N PHE A 121 -1.11 13.28 3.38
CA PHE A 121 -1.44 12.05 2.66
C PHE A 121 -2.04 11.03 3.63
N GLU A 122 -3.36 10.89 3.59
CA GLU A 122 -4.09 9.92 4.41
C GLU A 122 -3.76 8.49 4.01
N GLN A 123 -3.28 7.71 4.97
CA GLN A 123 -2.99 6.30 4.82
C GLN A 123 -4.05 5.47 5.54
N ILE A 124 -4.43 4.40 4.87
CA ILE A 124 -5.24 3.34 5.45
C ILE A 124 -4.45 2.07 5.22
N VAL A 125 -4.15 1.35 6.31
CA VAL A 125 -3.36 0.13 6.28
C VAL A 125 -4.09 -0.91 7.11
N ASP A 126 -4.10 -2.15 6.63
CA ASP A 126 -4.59 -3.29 7.40
C ASP A 126 -3.42 -4.16 7.82
N LEU A 127 -3.45 -4.60 9.08
CA LEU A 127 -2.68 -5.74 9.56
C LEU A 127 -3.60 -6.95 9.57
N LEU A 128 -3.32 -7.90 8.69
CA LEU A 128 -3.96 -9.22 8.68
C LEU A 128 -3.10 -10.17 9.51
N ILE A 129 -3.73 -10.85 10.46
CA ILE A 129 -3.09 -11.83 11.33
C ILE A 129 -3.71 -13.18 11.01
N ILE A 130 -2.89 -14.09 10.48
CA ILE A 130 -3.32 -15.42 10.08
C ILE A 130 -2.67 -16.40 11.05
N ASP A 131 -3.50 -17.17 11.74
CA ASP A 131 -3.06 -18.24 12.60
C ASP A 131 -2.85 -19.52 11.79
N GLU A 132 -1.95 -20.39 12.27
CA GLU A 132 -1.81 -21.73 11.75
C GLU A 132 -3.18 -22.42 11.69
N VAL A 133 -3.59 -22.85 10.49
CA VAL A 133 -4.81 -23.62 10.33
C VAL A 133 -4.53 -24.97 10.97
N SER A 134 -5.04 -25.18 12.19
CA SER A 134 -5.04 -26.49 12.80
C SER A 134 -5.78 -27.42 11.86
N ASN A 135 -5.05 -28.29 11.16
CA ASN A 135 -5.64 -29.33 10.32
C ASN A 135 -6.69 -30.09 11.17
N ILE A 136 -7.92 -30.13 10.66
CA ILE A 136 -8.98 -31.01 11.14
C ILE A 136 -8.52 -32.46 10.99
#